data_AF-A0A1C0BVH9-F1
#
_entry.id   AF-A0A1C0BVH9-F1
#
_cell.length_a   1.000
_cell.length_b   1.000
_cell.length_c   1.000
_cell.angle_alpha   90.00
_cell.angle_beta   90.00
_cell.angle_gamma   90.00
#
_symmetry.space_group_name_H-M   'P 1'
#
loop_
_entity.id
_entity.type
_entity.pdbx_description
1 polymer ?
#
loop_
_entity_poly.entity_id
_entity_poly.type
_entity_poly.pdbx_seq_one_letter_code
_entity_poly.pdbx_strand_id
1 'polypeptide(L)'
;MKLMDYVNSIEKEEVYEMYAKLVKKTKAYHNITRKQMAQNIIDVYATFDQEMFDRFINTEEYKILYHALKQPYDMPLLNTAVDTLMDKGICHVYFNKQKQNLEIQIFDEFVPMIKTFVKTEKPSKKMQKESDFYFALVGYVFSQAACPLNVTMKNLASLLDCSELELEHWFLTSKSMPFVISLINDDTMFEDDSYHLVLNNLTEQYTEILDARDQLGDDFPILLLSLKEYIELGKTYLSYWDLNVKKFIKYLESIKKLPLFRGDLLNIFIDLTMFSMKSDRYMEYLVAQFEQHYPDKDSEKFMKIMDKAFMNSVSAMLGANKPIEFMMLMDGKKESKQQHAHLSESDANLFYELYFALLEFVNKKRKVVRKGKLKLYKKTNHNPMEVAAIRDALFEDLGLIDAFVKENPYKFNQEKLDMVAAFRLGKSDIFTLTSFEKEYTVLLGQQHRYAVLGLRTNLDEIYRGSLPRAIKTALLPFKGKIVFDGMFAELPIEMGKGMRDMIDQELKELPLLTSFNVLYH
;
A
#
# COMPACT_ATOMS: atom_id res chain seq x y z
N MET A 1 -8.66 28.90 -21.44
CA MET A 1 -9.95 28.18 -21.34
C MET A 1 -10.68 28.75 -20.14
N LYS A 2 -11.99 28.92 -20.21
CA LYS A 2 -12.79 29.39 -19.08
C LYS A 2 -13.06 28.26 -18.10
N LEU A 3 -13.04 28.55 -16.80
CA LEU A 3 -13.43 27.58 -15.77
C LEU A 3 -14.85 27.06 -16.03
N MET A 4 -15.76 27.95 -16.46
CA MET A 4 -17.15 27.62 -16.76
C MET A 4 -17.33 26.57 -17.86
N ASP A 5 -16.37 26.50 -18.79
CA ASP A 5 -16.36 25.51 -19.86
C ASP A 5 -15.72 24.20 -19.36
N TYR A 6 -14.60 24.31 -18.64
CA TYR A 6 -13.86 23.18 -18.07
C TYR A 6 -14.69 22.31 -17.14
N VAL A 7 -15.50 22.92 -16.26
CA VAL A 7 -16.33 22.15 -15.33
C VAL A 7 -17.35 21.25 -16.04
N ASN A 8 -17.68 21.49 -17.31
CA ASN A 8 -18.55 20.58 -18.06
C ASN A 8 -17.82 19.36 -18.63
N SER A 9 -16.48 19.38 -18.65
CA SER A 9 -15.64 18.26 -19.11
C SER A 9 -15.18 17.30 -18.00
N ILE A 10 -15.56 17.56 -16.75
CA ILE A 10 -15.20 16.74 -15.59
C ILE A 10 -16.43 16.33 -14.78
N GLU A 11 -16.25 15.36 -13.89
CA GLU A 11 -17.34 14.84 -13.06
C GLU A 11 -17.88 15.91 -12.11
N LYS A 12 -19.17 15.81 -11.77
CA LYS A 12 -19.81 16.85 -10.94
C LYS A 12 -19.26 16.82 -9.52
N GLU A 13 -18.89 15.63 -9.06
CA GLU A 13 -18.24 15.30 -7.81
C GLU A 13 -16.93 16.09 -7.67
N GLU A 14 -16.04 16.02 -8.66
CA GLU A 14 -14.77 16.78 -8.67
C GLU A 14 -15.01 18.29 -8.55
N VAL A 15 -16.00 18.81 -9.30
CA VAL A 15 -16.38 20.24 -9.20
C VAL A 15 -16.91 20.59 -7.82
N TYR A 16 -17.66 19.66 -7.20
CA TYR A 16 -18.21 19.85 -5.87
C TYR A 16 -17.15 19.82 -4.78
N GLU A 17 -16.13 18.98 -4.88
CA GLU A 17 -14.99 18.97 -3.96
C GLU A 17 -14.22 20.29 -3.98
N MET A 18 -13.88 20.79 -5.18
CA MET A 18 -13.25 22.11 -5.33
C MET A 18 -14.12 23.21 -4.70
N TYR A 19 -15.42 23.20 -5.00
CA TYR A 19 -16.40 24.15 -4.46
C TYR A 19 -16.51 24.08 -2.93
N ALA A 20 -16.60 22.87 -2.38
CA ALA A 20 -16.83 22.66 -0.96
C ALA A 20 -15.63 23.06 -0.10
N LYS A 21 -14.41 22.88 -0.62
CA LYS A 21 -13.16 23.31 0.05
C LYS A 21 -12.98 24.83 0.04
N LEU A 22 -13.53 25.54 -0.96
CA LEU A 22 -13.40 27.01 -1.10
C LEU A 22 -14.55 27.80 -0.46
N VAL A 23 -15.78 27.31 -0.54
CA VAL A 23 -16.99 28.09 -0.23
C VAL A 23 -17.48 27.78 1.17
N LYS A 24 -17.39 28.76 2.08
CA LYS A 24 -17.72 28.60 3.51
C LYS A 24 -19.14 28.12 3.81
N LYS A 25 -20.13 28.47 2.98
CA LYS A 25 -21.53 28.02 3.12
C LYS A 25 -21.94 27.30 1.85
N THR A 26 -21.73 25.98 1.85
CA THR A 26 -22.02 25.14 0.70
C THR A 26 -23.52 24.86 0.59
N LYS A 27 -24.01 24.74 -0.64
CA LYS A 27 -25.31 24.09 -0.92
C LYS A 27 -25.07 22.59 -1.01
N ALA A 28 -26.06 21.79 -0.60
CA ALA A 28 -25.99 20.34 -0.76
C ALA A 28 -25.76 19.93 -2.22
N TYR A 29 -24.99 18.87 -2.45
CA TYR A 29 -24.58 18.35 -3.76
C TYR A 29 -25.74 18.25 -4.77
N HIS A 30 -26.89 17.73 -4.36
CA HIS A 30 -28.06 17.56 -5.22
C HIS A 30 -28.77 18.89 -5.57
N ASN A 31 -28.51 19.96 -4.82
CA ASN A 31 -29.18 21.26 -4.92
C ASN A 31 -28.33 22.36 -5.61
N ILE A 32 -27.21 21.99 -6.23
CA ILE A 32 -26.33 22.92 -6.93
C ILE A 32 -25.83 22.34 -8.26
N THR A 33 -25.74 23.21 -9.27
CA THR A 33 -25.24 22.85 -10.61
C THR A 33 -23.75 23.15 -10.75
N ARG A 34 -23.05 22.48 -11.70
CA ARG A 34 -21.63 22.73 -12.00
C ARG A 34 -21.32 24.21 -12.27
N LYS A 35 -22.19 24.88 -13.03
CA LYS A 35 -22.06 26.31 -13.35
C LYS A 35 -22.21 27.21 -12.13
N GLN A 36 -23.16 26.89 -11.24
CA GLN A 36 -23.31 27.63 -9.98
C GLN A 36 -22.10 27.43 -9.06
N MET A 37 -21.52 26.23 -9.03
CA MET A 37 -20.29 25.95 -8.28
C MET A 37 -19.11 26.75 -8.83
N ALA A 38 -18.86 26.69 -10.14
CA ALA A 38 -17.81 27.46 -10.80
C ALA A 38 -17.96 28.97 -10.60
N GLN A 39 -19.17 29.51 -10.68
CA GLN A 39 -19.42 30.92 -10.40
C GLN A 39 -19.09 31.28 -8.94
N ASN A 40 -19.53 30.46 -7.97
CA ASN A 40 -19.21 30.71 -6.56
C ASN A 40 -17.70 30.64 -6.29
N ILE A 41 -16.97 29.75 -6.98
CA ILE A 41 -15.50 29.68 -6.91
C ILE A 41 -14.90 31.01 -7.40
N ILE A 42 -15.33 31.50 -8.56
CA ILE A 42 -14.89 32.80 -9.12
C ILE A 42 -15.19 33.94 -8.14
N ASP A 43 -16.39 33.96 -7.56
CA ASP A 43 -16.81 34.99 -6.61
C ASP A 43 -15.94 35.00 -5.35
N VAL A 44 -15.51 33.82 -4.84
CA VAL A 44 -14.58 33.73 -3.71
C VAL A 44 -13.24 34.36 -4.07
N TYR A 45 -12.68 34.03 -5.23
CA TYR A 45 -11.41 34.61 -5.69
C TYR A 45 -11.48 36.11 -5.93
N ALA A 46 -12.64 36.64 -6.33
CA ALA A 46 -12.85 38.07 -6.51
C ALA A 46 -12.74 38.87 -5.19
N THR A 47 -12.89 38.22 -4.03
CA THR A 47 -12.72 38.86 -2.72
C THR A 47 -11.29 38.87 -2.19
N PHE A 48 -10.35 38.22 -2.88
CA PHE A 48 -8.98 38.12 -2.40
C PHE A 48 -8.29 39.48 -2.46
N ASP A 49 -7.64 39.85 -1.36
CA ASP A 49 -6.59 40.86 -1.35
C ASP A 49 -5.21 40.18 -1.35
N GLN A 50 -4.13 40.97 -1.31
CA GLN A 50 -2.76 40.45 -1.30
C GLN A 50 -2.49 39.55 -0.09
N GLU A 51 -3.07 39.86 1.06
CA GLU A 51 -2.85 39.08 2.28
C GLU A 51 -3.53 37.72 2.21
N MET A 52 -4.77 37.67 1.71
CA MET A 52 -5.47 36.40 1.47
C MET A 52 -4.75 35.55 0.42
N PHE A 53 -4.24 36.18 -0.65
CA PHE A 53 -3.48 35.48 -1.67
C PHE A 53 -2.17 34.87 -1.13
N ASP A 54 -1.38 35.65 -0.38
CA ASP A 54 -0.11 35.20 0.20
C ASP A 54 -0.31 34.03 1.19
N ARG A 55 -1.44 33.98 1.92
CA ARG A 55 -1.80 32.85 2.81
C ARG A 55 -2.35 31.63 2.07
N PHE A 56 -2.89 31.84 0.87
CA PHE A 56 -3.57 30.80 0.11
C PHE A 56 -2.64 30.06 -0.85
N ILE A 57 -1.62 30.73 -1.38
CA ILE A 57 -0.66 30.20 -2.34
C ILE A 57 0.69 30.05 -1.63
N ASN A 58 1.36 28.90 -1.76
CA ASN A 58 2.72 28.69 -1.24
C ASN A 58 3.79 29.11 -2.27
N THR A 59 5.06 29.21 -1.84
CA THR A 59 6.17 29.69 -2.69
C THR A 59 6.41 28.86 -3.95
N GLU A 60 6.12 27.55 -3.95
CA GLU A 60 6.26 26.70 -5.13
C GLU A 60 5.10 26.94 -6.12
N GLU A 61 3.87 27.01 -5.61
CA GLU A 61 2.68 27.37 -6.40
C GLU A 61 2.82 28.76 -7.05
N TYR A 62 3.34 29.74 -6.31
CA TYR A 62 3.57 31.10 -6.83
C TYR A 62 4.53 31.13 -8.01
N LYS A 63 5.64 30.38 -7.94
CA LYS A 63 6.59 30.28 -9.05
C LYS A 63 5.90 29.66 -10.28
N ILE A 64 5.12 28.61 -10.08
CA ILE A 64 4.33 27.97 -11.15
C ILE A 64 3.39 29.00 -11.80
N LEU A 65 2.62 29.74 -10.99
CA LEU A 65 1.71 30.78 -11.50
C LEU A 65 2.47 31.90 -12.24
N TYR A 66 3.61 32.36 -11.73
CA TYR A 66 4.44 33.37 -12.39
C TYR A 66 4.89 32.93 -13.79
N HIS A 67 5.33 31.68 -13.94
CA HIS A 67 5.75 31.16 -15.23
C HIS A 67 4.55 30.91 -16.16
N ALA A 68 3.46 30.34 -15.64
CA ALA A 68 2.24 30.08 -16.39
C ALA A 68 1.54 31.35 -16.93
N LEU A 69 1.76 32.51 -16.29
CA LEU A 69 1.27 33.81 -16.77
C LEU A 69 1.97 34.31 -18.05
N LYS A 70 3.19 33.86 -18.33
CA LYS A 70 4.00 34.34 -19.45
C LYS A 70 3.91 33.44 -20.68
N GLN A 71 3.83 32.14 -20.45
CA GLN A 71 3.73 31.10 -21.46
C GLN A 71 3.14 29.85 -20.79
N PRO A 72 2.51 28.94 -21.55
CA PRO A 72 2.19 27.61 -21.04
C PRO A 72 3.44 27.01 -20.38
N TYR A 73 3.32 26.67 -19.09
CA TYR A 73 4.46 26.20 -18.29
C TYR A 73 4.60 24.69 -18.45
N ASP A 74 5.77 24.25 -18.90
CA ASP A 74 6.10 22.84 -19.04
C ASP A 74 6.14 22.20 -17.65
N MET A 75 5.30 21.19 -17.44
CA MET A 75 5.14 20.55 -16.14
C MET A 75 6.22 19.46 -15.92
N PRO A 76 6.96 19.48 -14.80
CA PRO A 76 7.76 18.34 -14.36
C PRO A 76 6.83 17.22 -13.87
N LEU A 77 6.96 16.00 -14.43
CA LEU A 77 6.20 14.81 -14.02
C LEU A 77 6.23 14.65 -12.49
N LEU A 78 5.05 14.68 -11.86
CA LEU A 78 4.80 14.67 -10.40
C LEU A 78 5.25 15.94 -9.66
N ASN A 79 4.35 16.93 -9.59
CA ASN A 79 4.53 18.09 -8.74
C ASN A 79 3.24 18.35 -7.94
N THR A 80 3.30 18.07 -6.63
CA THR A 80 2.17 18.22 -5.70
C THR A 80 1.63 19.66 -5.63
N ALA A 81 2.44 20.68 -5.96
CA ALA A 81 1.98 22.06 -6.06
C ALA A 81 1.07 22.29 -7.28
N VAL A 82 1.24 21.52 -8.36
CA VAL A 82 0.35 21.58 -9.54
C VAL A 82 -0.99 20.95 -9.20
N ASP A 83 -0.99 19.78 -8.57
CA ASP A 83 -2.21 19.10 -8.14
C ASP A 83 -3.01 19.99 -7.18
N THR A 84 -2.33 20.62 -6.21
CA THR A 84 -2.96 21.56 -5.29
C THR A 84 -3.53 22.79 -6.01
N LEU A 85 -2.87 23.32 -7.04
CA LEU A 85 -3.41 24.44 -7.86
C LEU A 85 -4.63 24.03 -8.70
N MET A 86 -4.68 22.78 -9.16
CA MET A 86 -5.85 22.21 -9.84
C MET A 86 -7.02 22.03 -8.88
N ASP A 87 -6.79 21.49 -7.69
CA ASP A 87 -7.81 21.33 -6.64
C ASP A 87 -8.35 22.69 -6.16
N LYS A 88 -7.49 23.72 -6.15
CA LYS A 88 -7.89 25.11 -5.91
C LYS A 88 -8.71 25.69 -7.07
N GLY A 89 -8.84 24.99 -8.19
CA GLY A 89 -9.60 25.43 -9.37
C GLY A 89 -8.96 26.60 -10.11
N ILE A 90 -7.65 26.83 -9.97
CA ILE A 90 -6.95 27.97 -10.58
C ILE A 90 -6.50 27.65 -12.01
N CYS A 91 -6.06 26.43 -12.25
CA CYS A 91 -5.52 25.99 -13.52
C CYS A 91 -6.03 24.60 -13.90
N HIS A 92 -5.78 24.23 -15.16
CA HIS A 92 -5.87 22.86 -15.63
C HIS A 92 -4.56 22.46 -16.31
N VAL A 93 -4.32 21.16 -16.35
CA VAL A 93 -3.22 20.55 -17.10
C VAL A 93 -3.78 19.98 -18.40
N TYR A 94 -3.04 20.14 -19.50
CA TYR A 94 -3.39 19.52 -20.78
C TYR A 94 -2.15 19.01 -21.49
N PHE A 95 -2.34 18.03 -22.38
CA PHE A 95 -1.26 17.50 -23.20
C PHE A 95 -1.07 18.33 -24.48
N ASN A 96 0.07 19.02 -24.59
CA ASN A 96 0.45 19.73 -25.80
C ASN A 96 0.99 18.73 -26.84
N LYS A 97 0.16 18.40 -27.83
CA LYS A 97 0.51 17.46 -28.92
C LYS A 97 1.71 17.92 -29.76
N GLN A 98 1.97 19.22 -29.89
CA GLN A 98 3.08 19.72 -30.69
C GLN A 98 4.41 19.58 -29.96
N LYS A 99 4.42 19.83 -28.65
CA LYS A 99 5.62 19.74 -27.80
C LYS A 99 5.81 18.37 -27.13
N GLN A 100 4.81 17.49 -27.20
CA GLN A 100 4.80 16.16 -26.57
C GLN A 100 5.02 16.22 -25.05
N ASN A 101 4.44 17.23 -24.38
CA ASN A 101 4.55 17.43 -22.94
C ASN A 101 3.22 17.86 -22.31
N LEU A 102 3.17 17.82 -20.98
CA LEU A 102 2.07 18.39 -20.21
C LEU A 102 2.36 19.87 -19.95
N GLU A 103 1.35 20.71 -20.20
CA GLU A 103 1.41 22.15 -19.96
C GLU A 103 0.33 22.57 -18.96
N ILE A 104 0.65 23.57 -18.14
CA ILE A 104 -0.28 24.18 -17.21
C ILE A 104 -0.87 25.45 -17.84
N GLN A 105 -2.19 25.58 -17.81
CA GLN A 105 -2.92 26.79 -18.19
C GLN A 105 -3.83 27.27 -17.06
N ILE A 106 -3.63 28.53 -16.67
CA ILE A 106 -4.51 29.26 -15.75
C ILE A 106 -5.85 29.52 -16.46
N PHE A 107 -6.99 29.34 -15.77
CA PHE A 107 -8.28 29.68 -16.36
C PHE A 107 -8.41 31.19 -16.63
N ASP A 108 -9.09 31.52 -17.73
CA ASP A 108 -9.08 32.88 -18.29
C ASP A 108 -9.60 33.92 -17.28
N GLU A 109 -10.55 33.55 -16.42
CA GLU A 109 -11.12 34.40 -15.37
C GLU A 109 -10.10 34.80 -14.28
N PHE A 110 -9.13 33.93 -13.99
CA PHE A 110 -8.14 34.17 -12.92
C PHE A 110 -6.89 34.90 -13.42
N VAL A 111 -6.62 34.92 -14.73
CA VAL A 111 -5.43 35.58 -15.29
C VAL A 111 -5.31 37.06 -14.89
N PRO A 112 -6.36 37.91 -15.01
CA PRO A 112 -6.26 39.31 -14.59
C PRO A 112 -5.99 39.46 -13.11
N MET A 113 -6.66 38.67 -12.28
CA MET A 113 -6.49 38.67 -10.82
C MET A 113 -5.06 38.25 -10.44
N ILE A 114 -4.56 37.12 -10.95
CA ILE A 114 -3.23 36.62 -10.58
C ILE A 114 -2.13 37.59 -11.02
N LYS A 115 -2.29 38.31 -12.15
CA LYS A 115 -1.35 39.38 -12.55
C LYS A 115 -1.26 40.52 -11.55
N THR A 116 -2.30 40.77 -10.76
CA THR A 116 -2.28 41.80 -9.71
C THR A 116 -1.43 41.39 -8.49
N PHE A 117 -1.32 40.08 -8.21
CA PHE A 117 -0.58 39.54 -7.07
C PHE A 117 0.83 39.03 -7.43
N VAL A 118 0.97 38.44 -8.62
CA VAL A 118 2.19 37.78 -9.10
C VAL A 118 2.92 38.67 -10.11
N LYS A 119 3.67 39.65 -9.57
CA LYS A 119 4.38 40.66 -10.38
C LYS A 119 5.83 40.30 -10.69
N THR A 120 6.47 39.58 -9.78
CA THR A 120 7.89 39.21 -9.86
C THR A 120 8.04 37.71 -9.68
N GLU A 121 9.17 37.16 -10.11
CA GLU A 121 9.47 35.73 -9.90
C GLU A 121 9.67 35.38 -8.42
N LYS A 122 10.17 36.34 -7.64
CA LYS A 122 10.47 36.15 -6.23
C LYS A 122 9.22 36.48 -5.38
N PRO A 123 8.74 35.52 -4.57
CA PRO A 123 7.68 35.76 -3.59
C PRO A 123 8.08 36.80 -2.52
N SER A 124 7.08 37.39 -1.87
CA SER A 124 7.30 38.32 -0.74
C SER A 124 8.00 37.60 0.43
N LYS A 125 8.72 38.34 1.29
CA LYS A 125 9.33 37.74 2.51
C LYS A 125 8.28 37.16 3.45
N LYS A 126 7.10 37.78 3.51
CA LYS A 126 5.96 37.31 4.31
C LYS A 126 5.48 35.95 3.80
N MET A 127 5.25 35.84 2.50
CA MET A 127 4.84 34.60 1.85
C MET A 127 5.87 33.47 2.01
N GLN A 128 7.17 33.79 1.95
CA GLN A 128 8.22 32.81 2.23
C GLN A 128 8.11 32.25 3.64
N LYS A 129 7.94 33.11 4.66
CA LYS A 129 7.74 32.70 6.05
C LYS A 129 6.47 31.84 6.22
N GLU A 130 5.35 32.26 5.62
CA GLU A 130 4.08 31.51 5.69
C GLU A 130 4.14 30.18 4.93
N SER A 131 4.98 30.09 3.88
CA SER A 131 5.23 28.83 3.19
C SER A 131 6.09 27.87 4.03
N ASP A 132 7.00 28.37 4.87
CA ASP A 132 7.72 27.51 5.82
C ASP A 132 6.74 26.84 6.80
N PHE A 133 5.68 27.54 7.21
CA PHE A 133 4.59 26.96 8.03
C PHE A 133 3.83 25.88 7.26
N TYR A 134 3.43 26.17 6.01
CA TYR A 134 2.80 25.21 5.11
C TYR A 134 3.62 23.93 4.98
N PHE A 135 4.88 24.07 4.58
CA PHE A 135 5.74 22.94 4.32
C PHE A 135 6.03 22.16 5.60
N ALA A 136 6.24 22.85 6.72
CA ALA A 136 6.46 22.21 8.00
C ALA A 136 5.28 21.35 8.46
N LEU A 137 4.08 21.90 8.35
CA LEU A 137 2.85 21.21 8.75
C LEU A 137 2.53 20.04 7.82
N VAL A 138 2.53 20.31 6.51
CA VAL A 138 2.32 19.26 5.51
C VAL A 138 3.35 18.17 5.70
N GLY A 139 4.65 18.45 5.85
CA GLY A 139 5.64 17.39 6.07
C GLY A 139 5.53 16.63 7.38
N TYR A 140 4.96 17.26 8.40
CA TYR A 140 4.74 16.61 9.70
C TYR A 140 3.62 15.59 9.65
N VAL A 141 2.41 16.03 9.28
CA VAL A 141 1.19 15.19 9.19
C VAL A 141 1.45 13.94 8.37
N PHE A 142 2.26 14.14 7.36
CA PHE A 142 2.35 13.27 6.24
C PHE A 142 3.42 12.20 6.49
N SER A 143 4.42 12.47 7.33
CA SER A 143 5.26 11.42 7.90
C SER A 143 4.50 10.49 8.86
N GLN A 144 3.37 10.96 9.41
CA GLN A 144 2.59 10.27 10.44
C GLN A 144 1.26 9.72 9.92
N ALA A 145 0.89 10.02 8.66
CA ALA A 145 -0.42 9.82 8.03
C ALA A 145 -1.59 10.58 8.69
N ALA A 146 -1.65 10.58 10.03
CA ALA A 146 -2.56 11.33 10.86
C ALA A 146 -1.86 11.75 12.15
N CYS A 147 -2.17 12.94 12.67
CA CYS A 147 -1.60 13.40 13.93
C CYS A 147 -2.55 14.36 14.69
N PRO A 148 -2.56 14.38 16.03
CA PRO A 148 -3.37 15.32 16.79
C PRO A 148 -3.00 16.77 16.50
N LEU A 149 -4.01 17.63 16.26
CA LEU A 149 -3.85 19.05 15.92
C LEU A 149 -3.03 19.79 16.97
N ASN A 150 -3.45 19.72 18.23
CA ASN A 150 -2.82 20.41 19.36
C ASN A 150 -1.34 20.04 19.52
N VAL A 151 -1.02 18.74 19.51
CA VAL A 151 0.37 18.24 19.64
C VAL A 151 1.22 18.70 18.45
N THR A 152 0.62 18.70 17.25
CA THR A 152 1.29 19.10 16.02
C THR A 152 1.63 20.59 16.00
N MET A 153 0.66 21.45 16.33
CA MET A 153 0.85 22.90 16.39
C MET A 153 1.98 23.26 17.36
N LYS A 154 1.94 22.68 18.56
CA LYS A 154 2.97 22.85 19.57
C LYS A 154 4.37 22.47 19.09
N ASN A 155 4.49 21.30 18.46
CA ASN A 155 5.76 20.77 17.96
C ASN A 155 6.35 21.63 16.84
N LEU A 156 5.51 22.08 15.92
CA LEU A 156 5.93 22.88 14.76
C LEU A 156 6.23 24.33 15.12
N ALA A 157 5.49 24.93 16.05
CA ALA A 157 5.79 26.27 16.54
C ALA A 157 7.22 26.33 17.13
N SER A 158 7.60 25.31 17.92
CA SER A 158 8.95 25.19 18.48
C SER A 158 10.05 25.03 17.43
N LEU A 159 9.73 24.50 16.26
CA LEU A 159 10.69 24.19 15.20
C LEU A 159 10.98 25.37 14.30
N LEU A 160 9.92 26.12 14.03
CA LEU A 160 9.88 27.27 13.14
C LEU A 160 10.21 28.56 13.88
N ASP A 161 10.49 28.45 15.19
CA ASP A 161 10.83 29.56 16.06
C ASP A 161 9.72 30.64 16.07
N CYS A 162 8.46 30.21 16.22
CA CYS A 162 7.27 31.07 16.27
C CYS A 162 6.35 30.71 17.45
N SER A 163 5.33 31.54 17.70
CA SER A 163 4.32 31.22 18.73
C SER A 163 3.27 30.23 18.21
N GLU A 164 2.71 29.41 19.10
CA GLU A 164 1.61 28.50 18.78
C GLU A 164 0.38 29.27 18.28
N LEU A 165 0.03 30.38 18.95
CA LEU A 165 -1.04 31.28 18.51
C LEU A 165 -0.80 31.86 17.11
N GLU A 166 0.45 32.16 16.73
CA GLU A 166 0.79 32.62 15.38
C GLU A 166 0.57 31.51 14.35
N LEU A 167 1.02 30.30 14.65
CA LEU A 167 0.88 29.14 13.77
C LEU A 167 -0.57 28.68 13.65
N GLU A 168 -1.33 28.66 14.75
CA GLU A 168 -2.77 28.36 14.78
C GLU A 168 -3.58 29.44 14.07
N HIS A 169 -3.27 30.72 14.32
CA HIS A 169 -3.91 31.81 13.58
C HIS A 169 -3.64 31.66 12.09
N TRP A 170 -2.39 31.38 11.70
CA TRP A 170 -2.06 31.09 10.31
C TRP A 170 -2.85 29.87 9.80
N PHE A 171 -2.88 28.74 10.52
CA PHE A 171 -3.60 27.53 10.11
C PHE A 171 -5.10 27.79 9.91
N LEU A 172 -5.76 28.45 10.86
CA LEU A 172 -7.20 28.73 10.84
C LEU A 172 -7.60 29.78 9.79
N THR A 173 -6.68 30.67 9.43
CA THR A 173 -6.92 31.71 8.41
C THR A 173 -6.39 31.32 7.04
N SER A 174 -5.50 30.33 6.97
CA SER A 174 -4.94 29.78 5.75
C SER A 174 -6.01 28.94 5.07
N LYS A 175 -6.58 29.51 4.00
CA LYS A 175 -7.51 28.76 3.14
C LYS A 175 -6.83 27.65 2.33
N SER A 176 -5.51 27.46 2.45
CA SER A 176 -4.77 26.45 1.69
C SER A 176 -4.84 25.04 2.30
N MET A 177 -5.07 24.93 3.62
CA MET A 177 -5.02 23.66 4.34
C MET A 177 -6.08 22.63 3.93
N PRO A 178 -7.35 23.00 3.72
CA PRO A 178 -8.39 22.04 3.33
C PRO A 178 -8.13 21.31 2.01
N PHE A 179 -7.16 21.77 1.20
CA PHE A 179 -6.76 21.12 -0.05
C PHE A 179 -5.81 19.94 0.18
N VAL A 180 -5.13 19.88 1.33
CA VAL A 180 -4.12 18.86 1.62
C VAL A 180 -4.46 18.04 2.85
N ILE A 181 -5.03 18.67 3.87
CA ILE A 181 -5.27 18.10 5.19
C ILE A 181 -6.73 18.31 5.57
N SER A 182 -7.35 17.23 6.03
CA SER A 182 -8.65 17.21 6.68
C SER A 182 -8.48 17.33 8.18
N LEU A 183 -9.42 18.06 8.79
CA LEU A 183 -9.53 18.19 10.23
C LEU A 183 -10.69 17.30 10.69
N ILE A 184 -10.36 16.22 11.40
CA ILE A 184 -11.33 15.23 11.88
C ILE A 184 -11.48 15.41 13.38
N ASN A 185 -12.71 15.49 13.87
CA ASN A 185 -12.96 15.49 15.30
C ASN A 185 -12.91 14.06 15.84
N ASP A 186 -12.09 13.82 16.86
CA ASP A 186 -11.97 12.56 17.57
C ASP A 186 -12.42 12.79 19.03
N ASP A 187 -13.71 12.58 19.30
CA ASP A 187 -14.35 12.92 20.57
C ASP A 187 -14.00 11.95 21.73
N THR A 188 -13.11 10.97 21.55
CA THR A 188 -12.98 9.83 22.50
C THR A 188 -11.58 9.60 23.10
N MET A 189 -10.54 10.30 22.65
CA MET A 189 -9.18 10.16 23.20
C MET A 189 -8.83 11.28 24.21
N PHE A 190 -9.18 11.05 25.48
CA PHE A 190 -8.74 11.81 26.66
C PHE A 190 -8.95 13.35 26.59
N GLU A 191 -10.07 13.78 27.19
CA GLU A 191 -10.54 15.18 27.33
C GLU A 191 -11.13 15.81 26.04
N ASP A 192 -12.14 16.69 26.24
CA ASP A 192 -12.98 17.32 25.21
C ASP A 192 -12.17 17.90 24.02
N ASP A 193 -12.72 17.76 22.80
CA ASP A 193 -12.29 18.40 21.54
C ASP A 193 -10.90 18.02 20.98
N SER A 194 -10.62 16.71 20.80
CA SER A 194 -9.36 16.26 20.19
C SER A 194 -9.46 16.22 18.66
N TYR A 195 -9.05 17.30 17.99
CA TYR A 195 -8.98 17.32 16.53
C TYR A 195 -7.73 16.63 16.00
N HIS A 196 -7.87 15.88 14.92
CA HIS A 196 -6.80 15.21 14.20
C HIS A 196 -6.61 15.81 12.81
N LEU A 197 -5.35 16.03 12.45
CA LEU A 197 -4.92 16.39 11.12
C LEU A 197 -4.65 15.11 10.34
N VAL A 198 -5.40 14.91 9.27
CA VAL A 198 -5.30 13.71 8.43
C VAL A 198 -5.10 14.13 7.00
N LEU A 199 -4.25 13.44 6.25
CA LEU A 199 -4.16 13.72 4.82
C LEU A 199 -5.51 13.47 4.14
N ASN A 200 -5.91 14.36 3.23
CA ASN A 200 -7.22 14.29 2.59
C ASN A 200 -7.51 12.92 1.95
N ASN A 201 -6.52 12.35 1.28
CA ASN A 201 -6.62 11.04 0.64
C ASN A 201 -6.67 9.86 1.63
N LEU A 202 -6.42 10.11 2.92
CA LEU A 202 -6.45 9.13 4.01
C LEU A 202 -7.66 9.32 4.93
N THR A 203 -8.51 10.31 4.66
CA THR A 203 -9.58 10.73 5.56
C THR A 203 -10.64 9.65 5.71
N GLU A 204 -11.06 9.00 4.63
CA GLU A 204 -12.05 7.92 4.67
C GLU A 204 -11.53 6.72 5.47
N GLN A 205 -10.31 6.27 5.19
CA GLN A 205 -9.68 5.16 5.91
C GLN A 205 -9.47 5.50 7.38
N TYR A 206 -9.14 6.74 7.69
CA TYR A 206 -9.00 7.19 9.07
C TYR A 206 -10.35 7.22 9.80
N THR A 207 -11.41 7.71 9.15
CA THR A 207 -12.76 7.69 9.71
C THR A 207 -13.25 6.26 9.92
N GLU A 208 -13.00 5.34 8.99
CA GLU A 208 -13.32 3.91 9.17
C GLU A 208 -12.58 3.30 10.37
N ILE A 209 -11.33 3.71 10.60
CA ILE A 209 -10.53 3.33 11.78
C ILE A 209 -11.17 3.87 13.06
N LEU A 210 -11.60 5.14 13.08
CA LEU A 210 -12.30 5.73 14.23
C LEU A 210 -13.65 5.04 14.48
N ASP A 211 -14.44 4.79 13.44
CA ASP A 211 -15.74 4.11 13.54
C ASP A 211 -15.58 2.68 14.05
N ALA A 212 -14.58 1.95 13.54
CA ALA A 212 -14.28 0.60 13.99
C ALA A 212 -13.78 0.60 15.45
N ARG A 213 -13.00 1.61 15.86
CA ARG A 213 -12.58 1.81 17.25
C ARG A 213 -13.76 2.10 18.15
N ASP A 214 -14.65 2.99 17.76
CA ASP A 214 -15.82 3.36 18.56
C ASP A 214 -16.80 2.18 18.70
N GLN A 215 -16.87 1.30 17.68
CA GLN A 215 -17.66 0.06 17.72
C GLN A 215 -17.02 -1.04 18.57
N LEU A 216 -15.69 -1.12 18.61
CA LEU A 216 -14.95 -2.20 19.29
C LEU A 216 -14.47 -1.81 20.70
N GLY A 217 -14.45 -0.52 21.04
CA GLY A 217 -14.02 -0.02 22.35
C GLY A 217 -12.60 -0.49 22.72
N ASP A 218 -12.46 -1.07 23.92
CA ASP A 218 -11.18 -1.60 24.43
C ASP A 218 -10.62 -2.78 23.60
N ASP A 219 -11.43 -3.39 22.75
CA ASP A 219 -11.03 -4.51 21.88
C ASP A 219 -10.52 -4.04 20.50
N PHE A 220 -10.39 -2.72 20.27
CA PHE A 220 -9.87 -2.19 19.01
C PHE A 220 -8.40 -2.59 18.82
N PRO A 221 -8.08 -3.46 17.83
CA PRO A 221 -6.71 -3.87 17.66
C PRO A 221 -6.00 -2.79 16.80
N ILE A 222 -4.68 -2.63 16.98
CA ILE A 222 -3.89 -1.67 16.19
C ILE A 222 -3.63 -2.22 14.76
N LEU A 223 -4.31 -1.67 13.76
CA LEU A 223 -4.16 -2.02 12.34
C LEU A 223 -2.80 -1.68 11.76
N LEU A 224 -2.25 -2.61 11.01
CA LEU A 224 -0.97 -2.49 10.33
C LEU A 224 -1.18 -2.73 8.84
N LEU A 225 -0.76 -1.78 8.01
CA LEU A 225 -0.85 -1.87 6.55
C LEU A 225 0.33 -2.68 5.97
N SER A 226 0.17 -3.27 4.77
CA SER A 226 1.29 -3.95 4.08
C SER A 226 2.22 -2.97 3.37
N LEU A 227 3.48 -3.36 3.09
CA LEU A 227 4.47 -2.50 2.40
C LEU A 227 3.99 -2.00 1.02
N LYS A 228 3.18 -2.77 0.28
CA LYS A 228 2.63 -2.34 -1.02
C LYS A 228 1.50 -1.33 -0.84
N GLU A 229 0.64 -1.50 0.17
CA GLU A 229 -0.44 -0.55 0.51
C GLU A 229 0.13 0.72 1.15
N TYR A 230 1.17 0.61 1.96
CA TYR A 230 1.92 1.73 2.51
C TYR A 230 2.72 2.47 1.43
N ILE A 231 3.25 1.75 0.43
CA ILE A 231 3.87 2.36 -0.74
C ILE A 231 2.81 3.01 -1.64
N GLU A 232 1.60 2.48 -1.78
CA GLU A 232 0.52 3.18 -2.52
C GLU A 232 0.02 4.43 -1.76
N LEU A 233 -0.11 4.38 -0.42
CA LEU A 233 -0.49 5.52 0.43
C LEU A 233 0.64 6.58 0.54
N GLY A 234 1.90 6.14 0.62
CA GLY A 234 3.10 6.97 0.72
C GLY A 234 3.67 7.43 -0.64
N LYS A 235 3.33 6.79 -1.76
CA LYS A 235 3.62 7.32 -3.11
C LYS A 235 2.79 8.56 -3.41
N THR A 236 1.59 8.64 -2.86
CA THR A 236 0.79 9.86 -2.90
C THR A 236 1.30 10.91 -1.92
N TYR A 237 1.94 10.50 -0.81
CA TYR A 237 2.39 11.42 0.20
C TYR A 237 3.75 10.95 0.87
N LEU A 238 4.95 11.38 0.35
CA LEU A 238 6.24 11.69 1.11
C LEU A 238 6.57 13.24 1.25
N SER A 239 6.69 13.83 2.48
CA SER A 239 6.91 15.28 2.71
C SER A 239 7.87 15.55 3.88
N TYR A 240 8.73 16.55 3.67
CA TYR A 240 10.10 16.61 4.14
C TYR A 240 10.30 17.22 5.55
N TRP A 241 9.27 17.29 6.40
CA TRP A 241 9.27 18.26 7.50
C TRP A 241 8.80 17.84 8.91
N ASP A 242 8.70 16.54 9.22
CA ASP A 242 8.38 16.02 10.57
C ASP A 242 9.40 16.39 11.67
N LEU A 243 8.99 16.54 12.94
CA LEU A 243 9.82 17.04 14.04
C LEU A 243 10.76 16.00 14.67
N ASN A 244 10.38 14.73 14.74
CA ASN A 244 11.28 13.67 15.21
C ASN A 244 12.25 13.29 14.08
N VAL A 245 11.79 13.30 12.82
CA VAL A 245 12.60 13.35 11.61
C VAL A 245 13.51 14.58 11.62
N LYS A 246 13.05 15.74 12.10
CA LYS A 246 13.88 16.96 12.20
C LYS A 246 14.79 17.03 13.42
N LYS A 247 14.49 16.40 14.55
CA LYS A 247 15.38 16.25 15.73
C LYS A 247 16.44 15.19 15.47
N PHE A 248 16.07 14.16 14.73
CA PHE A 248 16.98 13.20 14.14
C PHE A 248 17.87 13.85 13.09
N ILE A 249 17.30 14.62 12.16
CA ILE A 249 18.06 15.47 11.22
C ILE A 249 18.92 16.49 12.00
N LYS A 250 18.46 17.12 13.09
CA LYS A 250 19.24 18.05 13.95
C LYS A 250 20.37 17.36 14.75
N TYR A 251 20.15 16.16 15.26
CA TYR A 251 21.16 15.32 15.93
C TYR A 251 22.22 14.89 14.92
N LEU A 252 21.80 14.43 13.74
CA LEU A 252 22.68 14.21 12.59
C LEU A 252 23.42 15.51 12.24
N GLU A 253 22.75 16.68 12.21
CA GLU A 253 23.32 18.03 11.96
C GLU A 253 24.37 18.45 12.98
N SER A 254 24.30 17.94 14.20
CA SER A 254 25.31 18.16 15.25
C SER A 254 26.58 17.30 15.08
N ILE A 255 26.50 16.19 14.32
CA ILE A 255 27.64 15.32 13.98
C ILE A 255 28.40 15.97 12.81
N LYS A 256 29.28 16.92 13.15
CA LYS A 256 30.06 17.74 12.22
C LYS A 256 31.44 17.19 11.84
N LYS A 257 31.78 15.95 12.21
CA LYS A 257 33.01 15.30 11.71
C LYS A 257 32.71 13.98 11.03
N LEU A 258 32.39 14.15 9.75
CA LEU A 258 32.50 13.24 8.61
C LEU A 258 31.27 12.39 8.25
N PRO A 259 30.98 12.29 6.93
CA PRO A 259 29.64 12.20 6.36
C PRO A 259 29.22 10.76 6.05
N LEU A 260 30.11 9.78 6.23
CA LEU A 260 29.87 8.39 5.84
C LEU A 260 28.93 7.67 6.80
N PHE A 261 29.00 7.96 8.10
CA PHE A 261 28.16 7.28 9.12
C PHE A 261 26.78 7.92 9.34
N ARG A 262 26.56 9.12 8.80
CA ARG A 262 25.35 9.94 9.01
C ARG A 262 24.21 9.52 8.08
N GLY A 263 24.54 9.07 6.86
CA GLY A 263 23.60 8.44 5.94
C GLY A 263 23.19 7.05 6.41
N ASP A 264 24.15 6.27 6.90
CA ASP A 264 23.89 4.89 7.35
C ASP A 264 23.02 4.85 8.61
N LEU A 265 23.24 5.72 9.61
CA LEU A 265 22.37 5.81 10.79
C LEU A 265 20.94 6.27 10.49
N LEU A 266 20.76 7.19 9.53
CA LEU A 266 19.44 7.63 9.06
C LEU A 266 18.68 6.49 8.36
N ASN A 267 19.38 5.81 7.46
CA ASN A 267 18.82 4.67 6.71
C ASN A 267 18.53 3.48 7.63
N ILE A 268 19.40 3.18 8.60
CA ILE A 268 19.22 2.10 9.56
C ILE A 268 18.05 2.38 10.51
N PHE A 269 17.84 3.63 10.92
CA PHE A 269 16.67 4.02 11.72
C PHE A 269 15.37 3.93 10.91
N ILE A 270 15.38 4.33 9.64
CA ILE A 270 14.26 4.17 8.71
C ILE A 270 13.95 2.68 8.49
N ASP A 271 14.96 1.84 8.28
CA ASP A 271 14.82 0.39 8.14
C ASP A 271 14.28 -0.25 9.43
N LEU A 272 14.76 0.19 10.60
CA LEU A 272 14.23 -0.21 11.90
C LEU A 272 12.73 0.09 11.99
N THR A 273 12.31 1.33 11.69
CA THR A 273 10.90 1.67 11.66
C THR A 273 10.15 0.78 10.64
N MET A 274 10.47 0.78 9.35
CA MET A 274 9.68 0.08 8.34
C MET A 274 9.54 -1.47 8.47
N PHE A 275 10.43 -2.17 9.19
CA PHE A 275 10.50 -3.65 9.16
C PHE A 275 10.20 -4.40 10.47
N SER A 276 9.82 -3.71 11.56
CA SER A 276 9.50 -4.32 12.87
C SER A 276 10.47 -5.42 13.33
N MET A 277 11.78 -5.26 13.10
CA MET A 277 12.78 -6.27 13.44
C MET A 277 13.20 -6.12 14.90
N LYS A 278 12.76 -7.02 15.78
CA LYS A 278 13.52 -7.34 16.99
C LYS A 278 14.58 -8.38 16.64
N SER A 279 15.87 -8.03 16.71
CA SER A 279 16.90 -9.03 16.99
C SER A 279 18.04 -8.41 17.77
N ASP A 280 18.26 -8.92 18.99
CA ASP A 280 19.28 -8.44 19.93
C ASP A 280 20.69 -8.45 19.30
N ARG A 281 20.95 -9.38 18.37
CA ARG A 281 22.20 -9.48 17.58
C ARG A 281 22.53 -8.24 16.73
N TYR A 282 21.53 -7.48 16.29
CA TYR A 282 21.76 -6.30 15.44
C TYR A 282 22.05 -5.06 16.28
N MET A 283 21.43 -4.95 17.46
CA MET A 283 21.77 -3.92 18.45
C MET A 283 23.20 -4.15 18.99
N GLU A 284 23.59 -5.40 19.24
CA GLU A 284 24.97 -5.76 19.60
C GLU A 284 25.99 -5.35 18.51
N TYR A 285 25.66 -5.53 17.23
CA TYR A 285 26.50 -5.09 16.11
C TYR A 285 26.63 -3.56 16.03
N LEU A 286 25.52 -2.82 16.21
CA LEU A 286 25.53 -1.35 16.20
C LEU A 286 26.30 -0.75 17.38
N VAL A 287 26.21 -1.37 18.55
CA VAL A 287 27.01 -1.02 19.73
C VAL A 287 28.48 -1.28 19.47
N ALA A 288 28.82 -2.47 18.96
CA ALA A 288 30.20 -2.81 18.65
C ALA A 288 30.79 -1.83 17.62
N GLN A 289 30.00 -1.39 16.64
CA GLN A 289 30.42 -0.36 15.68
C GLN A 289 30.52 1.04 16.32
N PHE A 290 29.57 1.43 17.18
CA PHE A 290 29.62 2.70 17.89
C PHE A 290 30.82 2.78 18.84
N GLU A 291 31.10 1.72 19.61
CA GLU A 291 32.24 1.61 20.52
C GLU A 291 33.58 1.58 19.77
N GLN A 292 33.64 0.87 18.64
CA GLN A 292 34.83 0.83 17.80
C GLN A 292 35.21 2.22 17.25
N HIS A 293 34.23 3.07 16.97
CA HIS A 293 34.44 4.40 16.36
C HIS A 293 34.41 5.56 17.37
N TYR A 294 33.79 5.35 18.54
CA TYR A 294 33.66 6.32 19.62
C TYR A 294 33.94 5.66 20.99
N PRO A 295 35.16 5.14 21.22
CA PRO A 295 35.50 4.35 22.41
C PRO A 295 35.42 5.15 23.72
N ASP A 296 35.51 6.48 23.63
CA ASP A 296 35.44 7.41 24.78
C ASP A 296 34.00 7.90 25.06
N LYS A 297 32.98 7.37 24.35
CA LYS A 297 31.57 7.76 24.49
C LYS A 297 30.74 6.62 25.07
N ASP A 298 29.72 7.01 25.83
CA ASP A 298 28.84 6.10 26.55
C ASP A 298 27.91 5.35 25.57
N SER A 299 28.34 4.16 25.19
CA SER A 299 27.64 3.24 24.30
C SER A 299 26.33 2.71 24.89
N GLU A 300 26.27 2.58 26.22
CA GLU A 300 25.06 2.17 26.94
C GLU A 300 23.98 3.27 26.87
N LYS A 301 24.38 4.54 26.97
CA LYS A 301 23.48 5.68 26.77
C LYS A 301 23.06 5.84 25.31
N PHE A 302 23.96 5.58 24.35
CA PHE A 302 23.62 5.55 22.93
C PHE A 302 22.57 4.47 22.62
N MET A 303 22.78 3.25 23.13
CA MET A 303 21.80 2.15 23.07
C MET A 303 20.44 2.55 23.61
N LYS A 304 20.39 3.07 24.84
CA LYS A 304 19.12 3.47 25.48
C LYS A 304 18.36 4.54 24.71
N ILE A 305 19.06 5.45 24.04
CA ILE A 305 18.42 6.50 23.22
C ILE A 305 17.90 5.92 21.90
N MET A 306 18.67 5.04 21.26
CA MET A 306 18.27 4.37 20.02
C MET A 306 17.09 3.42 20.23
N ASP A 307 17.11 2.60 21.27
CA ASP A 307 16.02 1.69 21.61
C ASP A 307 14.72 2.45 21.91
N LYS A 308 14.81 3.59 22.61
CA LYS A 308 13.66 4.46 22.88
C LYS A 308 13.12 5.15 21.63
N ALA A 309 13.97 5.59 20.71
CA ALA A 309 13.53 6.23 19.48
C ALA A 309 12.88 5.21 18.52
N PHE A 310 13.41 3.98 18.48
CA PHE A 310 12.85 2.86 17.73
C PHE A 310 11.46 2.46 18.26
N MET A 311 11.32 2.17 19.56
CA MET A 311 10.06 1.74 20.19
C MET A 311 8.91 2.77 20.11
N ASN A 312 9.21 4.04 19.84
CA ASN A 312 8.22 5.13 19.75
C ASN A 312 7.97 5.63 18.31
N SER A 313 8.39 4.87 17.30
CA SER A 313 8.01 5.09 15.91
C SER A 313 6.67 4.42 15.60
N VAL A 314 5.90 4.97 14.64
CA VAL A 314 4.61 4.39 14.18
C VAL A 314 4.77 2.89 13.90
N SER A 315 5.91 2.49 13.38
CA SER A 315 6.18 1.12 12.97
C SER A 315 6.66 0.17 14.09
N ALA A 316 7.00 0.65 15.29
CA ALA A 316 7.35 -0.21 16.43
C ALA A 316 6.15 -0.58 17.32
N MET A 317 5.14 0.27 17.42
CA MET A 317 3.84 -0.08 18.04
C MET A 317 3.11 -1.17 17.25
N LEU A 318 3.36 -1.18 15.96
CA LEU A 318 2.93 -2.16 14.99
C LEU A 318 3.81 -3.44 15.02
N GLY A 319 4.97 -3.41 15.67
CA GLY A 319 5.82 -4.58 15.84
C GLY A 319 5.34 -5.62 16.86
N ALA A 320 4.18 -5.41 17.50
CA ALA A 320 3.55 -6.42 18.36
C ALA A 320 2.36 -7.06 17.62
N ASN A 321 2.68 -8.08 16.84
CA ASN A 321 1.83 -8.92 15.98
C ASN A 321 1.46 -8.34 14.61
N LYS A 322 1.54 -9.21 13.61
CA LYS A 322 1.84 -8.85 12.22
C LYS A 322 0.58 -8.34 11.48
N PRO A 323 0.75 -7.43 10.51
CA PRO A 323 -0.32 -6.88 9.64
C PRO A 323 -1.26 -7.93 9.05
N ILE A 324 -0.71 -9.11 8.76
CA ILE A 324 -1.41 -10.24 8.16
C ILE A 324 -2.37 -10.91 9.15
N GLU A 325 -2.03 -11.02 10.43
CA GLU A 325 -2.96 -11.53 11.46
C GLU A 325 -4.10 -10.54 11.71
N PHE A 326 -3.83 -9.24 11.51
CA PHE A 326 -4.84 -8.19 11.58
C PHE A 326 -5.79 -8.18 10.38
N MET A 327 -5.25 -8.27 9.17
CA MET A 327 -6.05 -8.40 7.96
C MET A 327 -6.87 -9.70 7.96
N MET A 328 -6.35 -10.76 8.59
CA MET A 328 -7.09 -12.00 8.90
C MET A 328 -8.21 -11.79 9.95
N LEU A 329 -8.11 -10.79 10.83
CA LEU A 329 -9.13 -10.41 11.82
C LEU A 329 -10.22 -9.48 11.25
N MET A 330 -9.88 -8.60 10.30
CA MET A 330 -10.79 -7.54 9.81
C MET A 330 -11.55 -7.85 8.53
N ASP A 331 -11.02 -8.66 7.60
CA ASP A 331 -11.71 -8.95 6.33
C ASP A 331 -12.75 -10.08 6.45
N GLY A 332 -13.48 -10.03 7.56
CA GLY A 332 -14.55 -10.92 7.93
C GLY A 332 -14.10 -12.07 8.81
N LYS A 333 -14.60 -12.07 10.05
CA LYS A 333 -15.26 -13.28 10.56
C LYS A 333 -16.45 -13.61 9.63
N LYS A 334 -16.17 -14.16 8.45
CA LYS A 334 -16.63 -15.52 8.26
C LYS A 334 -15.50 -16.34 8.84
N GLU A 335 -15.73 -16.96 10.00
CA GLU A 335 -14.85 -18.00 10.50
C GLU A 335 -14.38 -18.83 9.31
N SER A 336 -13.07 -18.96 9.13
CA SER A 336 -12.52 -19.97 8.22
C SER A 336 -13.24 -21.26 8.61
N LYS A 337 -13.98 -21.82 7.65
CA LYS A 337 -14.65 -23.09 7.91
C LYS A 337 -13.60 -24.15 8.16
N GLN A 338 -12.39 -23.94 7.65
CA GLN A 338 -11.26 -24.84 7.68
C GLN A 338 -10.38 -24.60 8.90
N GLN A 339 -10.02 -25.66 9.61
CA GLN A 339 -9.14 -25.57 10.80
C GLN A 339 -7.78 -26.22 10.53
N HIS A 340 -7.77 -27.32 9.77
CA HIS A 340 -6.57 -28.10 9.50
C HIS A 340 -6.51 -28.58 8.03
N ALA A 341 -7.11 -27.83 7.10
CA ALA A 341 -7.18 -28.16 5.67
C ALA A 341 -5.89 -27.83 4.89
N HIS A 342 -4.71 -27.98 5.51
CA HIS A 342 -3.41 -27.78 4.88
C HIS A 342 -2.35 -28.78 5.40
N LEU A 343 -1.15 -28.79 4.80
CA LEU A 343 -0.04 -29.61 5.28
C LEU A 343 0.61 -29.02 6.54
N SER A 344 1.31 -29.85 7.33
CA SER A 344 2.21 -29.34 8.37
C SER A 344 3.33 -28.51 7.74
N GLU A 345 3.94 -27.61 8.51
CA GLU A 345 4.99 -26.74 7.99
C GLU A 345 6.19 -27.51 7.42
N SER A 346 6.60 -28.60 8.10
CA SER A 346 7.68 -29.47 7.63
C SER A 346 7.32 -30.17 6.33
N ASP A 347 6.07 -30.63 6.19
CA ASP A 347 5.57 -31.28 4.99
C ASP A 347 5.43 -30.30 3.82
N ALA A 348 4.94 -29.07 4.07
CA ALA A 348 4.88 -28.02 3.07
C ALA A 348 6.28 -27.60 2.59
N ASN A 349 7.24 -27.44 3.50
CA ASN A 349 8.65 -27.18 3.18
C ASN A 349 9.22 -28.26 2.27
N LEU A 350 8.98 -29.52 2.60
CA LEU A 350 9.43 -30.66 1.80
C LEU A 350 8.74 -30.67 0.43
N PHE A 351 7.43 -30.43 0.36
CA PHE A 351 6.71 -30.33 -0.91
C PHE A 351 7.33 -29.27 -1.83
N TYR A 352 7.56 -28.05 -1.33
CA TYR A 352 8.18 -26.98 -2.13
C TYR A 352 9.60 -27.31 -2.60
N GLU A 353 10.40 -27.95 -1.73
CA GLU A 353 11.75 -28.40 -2.11
C GLU A 353 11.70 -29.34 -3.32
N LEU A 354 10.83 -30.35 -3.26
CA LEU A 354 10.68 -31.36 -4.31
C LEU A 354 10.06 -30.78 -5.57
N TYR A 355 8.95 -30.05 -5.43
CA TYR A 355 8.19 -29.52 -6.56
C TYR A 355 8.99 -28.47 -7.34
N PHE A 356 9.67 -27.55 -6.68
CA PHE A 356 10.49 -26.55 -7.39
C PHE A 356 11.78 -27.14 -7.98
N ALA A 357 12.33 -28.21 -7.41
CA ALA A 357 13.41 -28.96 -8.07
C ALA A 357 12.93 -29.57 -9.39
N LEU A 358 11.74 -30.19 -9.39
CA LEU A 358 11.12 -30.76 -10.58
C LEU A 358 10.82 -29.68 -11.63
N LEU A 359 10.16 -28.58 -11.24
CA LEU A 359 9.85 -27.50 -12.19
C LEU A 359 11.11 -26.85 -12.77
N GLU A 360 12.18 -26.66 -11.98
CA GLU A 360 13.45 -26.14 -12.52
C GLU A 360 14.04 -27.11 -13.56
N PHE A 361 13.96 -28.42 -13.32
CA PHE A 361 14.40 -29.43 -14.28
C PHE A 361 13.57 -29.42 -15.57
N VAL A 362 12.24 -29.38 -15.46
CA VAL A 362 11.32 -29.25 -16.60
C VAL A 362 11.67 -28.03 -17.42
N ASN A 363 11.87 -26.88 -16.78
CA ASN A 363 12.23 -25.65 -17.48
C ASN A 363 13.57 -25.78 -18.22
N LYS A 364 14.58 -26.46 -17.65
CA LYS A 364 15.86 -26.70 -18.34
C LYS A 364 15.69 -27.57 -19.58
N LYS A 365 14.88 -28.62 -19.52
CA LYS A 365 14.66 -29.56 -20.64
C LYS A 365 13.80 -28.94 -21.74
N ARG A 366 12.71 -28.27 -21.37
CA ARG A 366 11.72 -27.72 -22.30
C ARG A 366 11.97 -26.25 -22.71
N LYS A 367 12.87 -25.55 -22.01
CA LYS A 367 13.26 -24.15 -22.25
C LYS A 367 12.09 -23.15 -22.24
N VAL A 368 11.05 -23.45 -21.47
CA VAL A 368 9.76 -22.73 -21.43
C VAL A 368 9.93 -21.26 -21.10
N VAL A 369 10.62 -20.96 -19.99
CA VAL A 369 10.82 -19.60 -19.48
C VAL A 369 12.29 -19.26 -19.49
N ARG A 370 12.61 -18.05 -19.98
CA ARG A 370 13.98 -17.51 -20.05
C ARG A 370 14.96 -18.51 -20.69
N LYS A 371 14.51 -19.22 -21.72
CA LYS A 371 15.29 -20.26 -22.44
C LYS A 371 15.85 -21.34 -21.49
N GLY A 372 15.10 -21.70 -20.44
CA GLY A 372 15.45 -22.74 -19.47
C GLY A 372 16.39 -22.30 -18.35
N LYS A 373 16.62 -20.98 -18.19
CA LYS A 373 17.58 -20.44 -17.21
C LYS A 373 16.96 -20.01 -15.88
N LEU A 374 15.63 -20.07 -15.74
CA LEU A 374 14.96 -19.70 -14.48
C LEU A 374 15.37 -20.66 -13.35
N LYS A 375 15.72 -20.11 -12.18
CA LYS A 375 16.06 -20.85 -10.97
C LYS A 375 14.90 -20.84 -10.00
N LEU A 376 14.43 -22.02 -9.61
CA LEU A 376 13.30 -22.20 -8.69
C LEU A 376 13.76 -22.92 -7.41
N TYR A 377 14.64 -23.91 -7.53
CA TYR A 377 15.04 -24.72 -6.39
C TYR A 377 15.75 -23.89 -5.30
N LYS A 378 15.26 -24.00 -4.05
CA LYS A 378 15.74 -23.26 -2.87
C LYS A 378 15.76 -21.75 -3.06
N LYS A 379 14.90 -21.23 -3.93
CA LYS A 379 14.66 -19.80 -4.12
C LYS A 379 13.23 -19.49 -3.69
N THR A 380 13.00 -18.24 -3.34
CA THR A 380 11.69 -17.72 -2.92
C THR A 380 11.27 -16.60 -3.89
N ASN A 381 10.03 -16.10 -3.75
CA ASN A 381 9.51 -14.97 -4.53
C ASN A 381 9.53 -15.20 -6.06
N HIS A 382 8.99 -16.33 -6.50
CA HIS A 382 8.84 -16.63 -7.92
C HIS A 382 7.71 -15.82 -8.56
N ASN A 383 7.88 -15.43 -9.82
CA ASN A 383 6.78 -14.86 -10.61
C ASN A 383 5.74 -15.98 -10.89
N PRO A 384 4.50 -15.87 -10.39
CA PRO A 384 3.50 -16.93 -10.53
C PRO A 384 3.20 -17.31 -11.98
N MET A 385 3.23 -16.35 -12.91
CA MET A 385 2.96 -16.60 -14.34
C MET A 385 4.07 -17.45 -14.99
N GLU A 386 5.33 -17.21 -14.60
CA GLU A 386 6.46 -18.01 -15.09
C GLU A 386 6.41 -19.44 -14.55
N VAL A 387 6.03 -19.62 -13.28
CA VAL A 387 5.91 -20.95 -12.65
C VAL A 387 4.73 -21.72 -13.25
N ALA A 388 3.59 -21.07 -13.45
CA ALA A 388 2.42 -21.68 -14.09
C ALA A 388 2.70 -22.17 -15.51
N ALA A 389 3.48 -21.41 -16.31
CA ALA A 389 3.89 -21.84 -17.64
C ALA A 389 4.78 -23.11 -17.59
N ILE A 390 5.69 -23.20 -16.63
CA ILE A 390 6.55 -24.38 -16.45
C ILE A 390 5.75 -25.58 -15.95
N ARG A 391 4.80 -25.37 -15.04
CA ARG A 391 3.84 -26.39 -14.59
C ARG A 391 3.05 -26.94 -15.77
N ASP A 392 2.49 -26.07 -16.61
CA ASP A 392 1.68 -26.51 -17.75
C ASP A 392 2.53 -27.40 -18.69
N ALA A 393 3.79 -27.03 -18.94
CA ALA A 393 4.72 -27.86 -19.70
C ALA A 393 5.10 -29.20 -19.02
N LEU A 394 5.05 -29.30 -17.68
CA LEU A 394 5.20 -30.57 -16.96
C LEU A 394 4.00 -31.49 -17.23
N PHE A 395 2.78 -30.96 -17.16
CA PHE A 395 1.57 -31.76 -17.37
C PHE A 395 1.30 -32.11 -18.85
N GLU A 396 1.93 -31.40 -19.79
CA GLU A 396 1.98 -31.80 -21.20
C GLU A 396 2.86 -33.04 -21.46
N ASP A 397 3.86 -33.30 -20.60
CA ASP A 397 4.73 -34.48 -20.69
C ASP A 397 5.16 -34.98 -19.30
N LEU A 398 4.36 -35.88 -18.73
CA LEU A 398 4.65 -36.51 -17.44
C LEU A 398 5.89 -37.43 -17.48
N GLY A 399 6.41 -37.80 -18.66
CA GLY A 399 7.67 -38.54 -18.79
C GLY A 399 8.88 -37.75 -18.28
N LEU A 400 8.76 -36.44 -18.13
CA LEU A 400 9.76 -35.59 -17.48
C LEU A 400 9.95 -35.93 -15.99
N ILE A 401 8.95 -36.51 -15.32
CA ILE A 401 9.06 -36.98 -13.94
C ILE A 401 9.98 -38.20 -13.87
N ASP A 402 9.80 -39.18 -14.76
CA ASP A 402 10.68 -40.36 -14.83
C ASP A 402 12.12 -39.96 -15.16
N ALA A 403 12.30 -39.00 -16.08
CA ALA A 403 13.61 -38.44 -16.41
C ALA A 403 14.24 -37.74 -15.20
N PHE A 404 13.46 -36.96 -14.43
CA PHE A 404 13.94 -36.31 -13.20
C PHE A 404 14.41 -37.34 -12.17
N VAL A 405 13.61 -38.38 -11.92
CA VAL A 405 13.91 -39.43 -10.94
C VAL A 405 15.16 -40.21 -11.35
N LYS A 406 15.29 -40.55 -12.64
CA LYS A 406 16.45 -41.27 -13.18
C LYS A 406 17.74 -40.44 -13.17
N GLU A 407 17.67 -39.17 -13.57
CA GLU A 407 18.84 -38.29 -13.63
C GLU A 407 19.27 -37.80 -12.25
N ASN A 408 18.33 -37.69 -11.30
CA ASN A 408 18.52 -37.20 -9.93
C ASN A 408 19.50 -36.00 -9.82
N PRO A 409 19.27 -34.90 -10.54
CA PRO A 409 20.23 -33.80 -10.64
C PRO A 409 20.47 -33.05 -9.32
N TYR A 410 19.56 -33.20 -8.35
CA TYR A 410 19.61 -32.56 -7.03
C TYR A 410 20.08 -33.51 -5.91
N LYS A 411 20.47 -34.75 -6.25
CA LYS A 411 20.97 -35.77 -5.30
C LYS A 411 20.00 -36.05 -4.15
N PHE A 412 18.71 -36.15 -4.46
CA PHE A 412 17.69 -36.57 -3.52
C PHE A 412 17.89 -38.04 -3.12
N ASN A 413 17.53 -38.37 -1.87
CA ASN A 413 17.48 -39.75 -1.39
C ASN A 413 16.28 -40.49 -1.99
N GLN A 414 16.22 -41.81 -1.81
CA GLN A 414 15.16 -42.63 -2.40
C GLN A 414 13.76 -42.17 -1.96
N GLU A 415 13.58 -41.87 -0.68
CA GLU A 415 12.31 -41.40 -0.13
C GLU A 415 11.78 -40.14 -0.85
N LYS A 416 12.64 -39.14 -1.06
CA LYS A 416 12.30 -37.93 -1.82
C LYS A 416 12.02 -38.21 -3.29
N LEU A 417 12.78 -39.13 -3.90
CA LEU A 417 12.56 -39.55 -5.29
C LEU A 417 11.22 -40.25 -5.47
N ASP A 418 10.83 -41.12 -4.52
CA ASP A 418 9.54 -41.82 -4.55
C ASP A 418 8.37 -40.82 -4.42
N MET A 419 8.52 -39.78 -3.59
CA MET A 419 7.54 -38.69 -3.51
C MET A 419 7.41 -37.93 -4.84
N VAL A 420 8.54 -37.62 -5.50
CA VAL A 420 8.50 -36.96 -6.82
C VAL A 420 7.91 -37.88 -7.89
N ALA A 421 8.24 -39.17 -7.87
CA ALA A 421 7.67 -40.16 -8.79
C ALA A 421 6.14 -40.22 -8.66
N ALA A 422 5.61 -40.13 -7.43
CA ALA A 422 4.18 -40.13 -7.19
C ALA A 422 3.45 -38.95 -7.87
N PHE A 423 4.10 -37.80 -8.10
CA PHE A 423 3.50 -36.64 -8.78
C PHE A 423 2.96 -36.96 -10.17
N ARG A 424 3.37 -38.07 -10.80
CA ARG A 424 2.79 -38.58 -12.06
C ARG A 424 1.30 -38.91 -11.98
N LEU A 425 0.78 -39.19 -10.79
CA LEU A 425 -0.65 -39.44 -10.57
C LEU A 425 -1.46 -38.14 -10.45
N GLY A 426 -0.76 -37.00 -10.34
CA GLY A 426 -1.40 -35.70 -10.31
C GLY A 426 -2.00 -35.31 -11.64
N LYS A 427 -2.79 -34.24 -11.63
CA LYS A 427 -3.42 -33.70 -12.83
C LYS A 427 -3.57 -32.18 -12.76
N SER A 428 -3.41 -31.52 -13.90
CA SER A 428 -3.74 -30.10 -14.10
C SER A 428 -4.99 -30.01 -14.95
N ASP A 429 -6.04 -29.41 -14.42
CA ASP A 429 -7.35 -29.36 -15.07
C ASP A 429 -8.14 -28.13 -14.60
N ILE A 430 -9.31 -27.95 -15.21
CA ILE A 430 -10.33 -27.04 -14.72
C ILE A 430 -11.19 -27.79 -13.70
N PHE A 431 -11.28 -27.23 -12.51
CA PHE A 431 -12.11 -27.72 -11.42
C PHE A 431 -13.14 -26.68 -11.04
N THR A 432 -14.26 -27.12 -10.48
CA THR A 432 -15.16 -26.22 -9.78
C THR A 432 -14.83 -26.25 -8.30
N LEU A 433 -14.39 -25.12 -7.75
CA LEU A 433 -14.28 -24.90 -6.32
C LEU A 433 -15.69 -24.74 -5.75
N THR A 434 -16.12 -25.66 -4.88
CA THR A 434 -17.53 -25.76 -4.45
C THR A 434 -17.75 -25.49 -2.98
N SER A 435 -16.90 -26.00 -2.10
CA SER A 435 -17.04 -25.80 -0.65
C SER A 435 -15.71 -25.88 0.08
N PHE A 436 -15.70 -25.26 1.26
CA PHE A 436 -14.62 -25.31 2.22
C PHE A 436 -15.10 -26.13 3.43
N GLU A 437 -14.64 -27.37 3.53
CA GLU A 437 -14.91 -28.26 4.68
C GLU A 437 -13.81 -28.11 5.73
N LYS A 438 -14.12 -28.48 6.97
CA LYS A 438 -13.24 -28.27 8.13
C LYS A 438 -11.79 -28.76 7.94
N GLU A 439 -11.63 -29.90 7.28
CA GLU A 439 -10.34 -30.57 7.13
C GLU A 439 -9.84 -30.59 5.67
N TYR A 440 -10.60 -30.06 4.71
CA TYR A 440 -10.23 -30.06 3.29
C TYR A 440 -11.12 -29.14 2.45
N THR A 441 -10.65 -28.75 1.28
CA THR A 441 -11.42 -28.02 0.27
C THR A 441 -12.00 -29.00 -0.74
N VAL A 442 -13.27 -28.83 -1.13
CA VAL A 442 -13.88 -29.64 -2.18
C VAL A 442 -13.67 -28.99 -3.53
N LEU A 443 -12.91 -29.67 -4.38
CA LEU A 443 -12.85 -29.38 -5.80
C LEU A 443 -13.61 -30.46 -6.58
N LEU A 444 -14.60 -30.04 -7.35
CA LEU A 444 -15.35 -30.90 -8.24
C LEU A 444 -14.64 -31.00 -9.58
N GLY A 445 -14.28 -32.22 -9.97
CA GLY A 445 -13.83 -32.55 -11.32
C GLY A 445 -14.84 -33.46 -12.03
N GLN A 446 -14.52 -33.89 -13.25
CA GLN A 446 -15.47 -34.59 -14.12
C GLN A 446 -16.02 -35.93 -13.55
N GLN A 447 -15.21 -36.67 -12.81
CA GLN A 447 -15.55 -38.04 -12.35
C GLN A 447 -15.55 -38.19 -10.83
N HIS A 448 -14.97 -37.22 -10.12
CA HIS A 448 -14.77 -37.29 -8.68
C HIS A 448 -14.81 -35.88 -8.11
N ARG A 449 -15.19 -35.78 -6.85
CA ARG A 449 -14.88 -34.62 -6.02
C ARG A 449 -13.64 -34.91 -5.18
N TYR A 450 -12.77 -33.93 -5.00
CA TYR A 450 -11.46 -34.07 -4.38
C TYR A 450 -11.45 -33.35 -3.05
N ALA A 451 -11.02 -34.05 -1.99
CA ALA A 451 -10.66 -33.43 -0.73
C ALA A 451 -9.22 -32.92 -0.83
N VAL A 452 -9.09 -31.62 -1.08
CA VAL A 452 -7.82 -30.97 -1.38
C VAL A 452 -7.33 -30.19 -0.17
N LEU A 453 -6.08 -30.43 0.19
CA LEU A 453 -5.39 -29.65 1.20
C LEU A 453 -4.60 -28.51 0.57
N GLY A 454 -4.53 -27.41 1.31
CA GLY A 454 -3.56 -26.38 1.10
C GLY A 454 -2.14 -26.83 1.41
N LEU A 455 -1.16 -26.00 1.04
CA LEU A 455 0.25 -26.26 1.36
C LEU A 455 0.57 -25.71 2.76
N ARG A 456 0.74 -24.38 2.88
CA ARG A 456 0.98 -23.71 4.18
C ARG A 456 -0.26 -23.11 4.81
N THR A 457 -1.33 -22.99 4.05
CA THR A 457 -2.49 -22.15 4.35
C THR A 457 -3.73 -22.82 3.77
N ASN A 458 -4.87 -22.71 4.44
CA ASN A 458 -6.15 -23.22 3.93
C ASN A 458 -6.55 -22.47 2.65
N LEU A 459 -7.35 -23.10 1.76
CA LEU A 459 -7.75 -22.44 0.53
C LEU A 459 -8.84 -21.39 0.77
N ASP A 460 -9.65 -21.52 1.83
CA ASP A 460 -10.66 -20.50 2.19
C ASP A 460 -10.05 -19.21 2.73
N GLU A 461 -8.79 -19.27 3.17
CA GLU A 461 -7.99 -18.10 3.50
C GLU A 461 -7.47 -17.39 2.25
N ILE A 462 -7.21 -18.13 1.17
CA ILE A 462 -6.61 -17.64 -0.09
C ILE A 462 -7.69 -17.19 -1.09
N TYR A 463 -8.81 -17.91 -1.20
CA TYR A 463 -9.86 -17.67 -2.18
C TYR A 463 -11.07 -16.97 -1.54
N ARG A 464 -11.30 -15.71 -1.91
CA ARG A 464 -12.37 -14.84 -1.35
C ARG A 464 -13.55 -14.59 -2.30
N GLY A 465 -13.54 -15.21 -3.49
CA GLY A 465 -14.63 -15.09 -4.45
C GLY A 465 -15.88 -15.89 -4.06
N SER A 466 -16.97 -15.69 -4.82
CA SER A 466 -18.20 -16.45 -4.63
C SER A 466 -18.08 -17.88 -5.18
N LEU A 467 -18.60 -18.84 -4.41
CA LEU A 467 -18.75 -20.24 -4.79
C LEU A 467 -20.14 -20.51 -5.41
N PRO A 468 -20.25 -21.48 -6.33
CA PRO A 468 -19.15 -22.22 -6.94
C PRO A 468 -18.34 -21.38 -7.93
N ARG A 469 -17.04 -21.70 -8.11
CA ARG A 469 -16.14 -21.02 -9.06
C ARG A 469 -15.35 -22.00 -9.90
N ALA A 470 -15.28 -21.76 -11.22
CA ALA A 470 -14.36 -22.48 -12.09
C ALA A 470 -12.92 -21.95 -11.93
N ILE A 471 -11.99 -22.84 -11.59
CA ILE A 471 -10.57 -22.54 -11.42
C ILE A 471 -9.71 -23.54 -12.21
N LYS A 472 -8.58 -23.09 -12.77
CA LYS A 472 -7.54 -23.96 -13.32
C LYS A 472 -6.44 -24.15 -12.28
N THR A 473 -6.17 -25.37 -11.86
CA THR A 473 -5.11 -25.69 -10.89
C THR A 473 -4.56 -27.10 -11.11
N ALA A 474 -3.46 -27.45 -10.44
CA ALA A 474 -2.93 -28.81 -10.42
C ALA A 474 -3.10 -29.46 -9.04
N LEU A 475 -3.58 -30.70 -9.05
CA LEU A 475 -3.71 -31.55 -7.87
C LEU A 475 -2.63 -32.63 -7.90
N LEU A 476 -1.91 -32.77 -6.80
CA LEU A 476 -0.76 -33.66 -6.68
C LEU A 476 -0.91 -34.55 -5.45
N PRO A 477 -0.48 -35.83 -5.51
CA PRO A 477 -0.35 -36.66 -4.32
C PRO A 477 0.83 -36.22 -3.49
N PHE A 478 0.64 -36.11 -2.18
CA PHE A 478 1.74 -35.90 -1.25
C PHE A 478 1.43 -36.57 0.09
N LYS A 479 2.29 -37.51 0.51
CA LYS A 479 2.15 -38.26 1.78
C LYS A 479 0.73 -38.77 2.06
N GLY A 480 0.12 -39.43 1.08
CA GLY A 480 -1.22 -40.00 1.21
C GLY A 480 -2.37 -38.98 1.20
N LYS A 481 -2.11 -37.73 0.83
CA LYS A 481 -3.08 -36.64 0.73
C LYS A 481 -3.11 -36.09 -0.69
N ILE A 482 -4.18 -35.37 -1.04
CA ILE A 482 -4.26 -34.57 -2.28
C ILE A 482 -3.99 -33.12 -1.91
N VAL A 483 -3.00 -32.50 -2.54
CA VAL A 483 -2.68 -31.09 -2.36
C VAL A 483 -2.84 -30.35 -3.68
N PHE A 484 -3.21 -29.07 -3.61
CA PHE A 484 -3.00 -28.18 -4.75
C PHE A 484 -1.54 -27.74 -4.81
N ASP A 485 -1.09 -27.33 -5.98
CA ASP A 485 0.31 -26.98 -6.22
C ASP A 485 0.72 -25.56 -5.78
N GLY A 486 -0.15 -24.87 -5.04
CA GLY A 486 0.06 -23.48 -4.63
C GLY A 486 -0.40 -22.45 -5.66
N MET A 487 -0.94 -22.87 -6.81
CA MET A 487 -1.36 -21.95 -7.88
C MET A 487 -2.74 -22.30 -8.43
N PHE A 488 -3.63 -21.33 -8.51
CA PHE A 488 -4.85 -21.45 -9.30
C PHE A 488 -5.11 -20.18 -10.10
N ALA A 489 -5.83 -20.31 -11.20
CA ALA A 489 -6.32 -19.19 -11.98
C ALA A 489 -7.85 -19.27 -12.06
N GLU A 490 -8.53 -18.18 -11.72
CA GLU A 490 -9.98 -18.09 -11.91
C GLU A 490 -10.32 -17.99 -13.39
N LEU A 491 -11.38 -18.68 -13.81
CA LEU A 491 -11.94 -18.52 -15.13
C LEU A 491 -13.10 -17.51 -15.06
N PRO A 492 -13.22 -16.60 -16.06
CA PRO A 492 -14.29 -15.60 -16.10
C PRO A 492 -15.62 -16.24 -16.56
N ILE A 493 -16.09 -17.23 -15.80
CA ILE A 493 -17.32 -17.98 -16.05
C ILE A 493 -18.30 -17.64 -14.91
N GLU A 494 -19.40 -16.99 -15.24
CA GLU A 494 -20.48 -16.72 -14.28
C GLU A 494 -21.43 -17.92 -14.16
N MET A 495 -21.59 -18.40 -12.93
CA MET A 495 -22.42 -19.57 -12.62
C MET A 495 -23.87 -19.14 -12.35
N GLY A 496 -24.71 -19.17 -13.39
CA GLY A 496 -26.15 -18.95 -13.29
C GLY A 496 -26.89 -20.10 -12.59
N LYS A 497 -28.18 -19.90 -12.25
CA LYS A 497 -28.98 -20.84 -11.44
C LYS A 497 -28.93 -22.30 -11.94
N GLY A 498 -29.18 -22.54 -13.23
CA GLY A 498 -29.20 -23.91 -13.77
C GLY A 498 -27.84 -24.64 -13.66
N MET A 499 -26.72 -23.92 -13.77
CA MET A 499 -25.40 -24.51 -13.60
C MET A 499 -25.11 -24.84 -12.13
N ARG A 500 -25.61 -24.02 -11.20
CA ARG A 500 -25.52 -24.32 -9.76
C ARG A 500 -26.34 -25.56 -9.39
N ASP A 501 -27.53 -25.70 -9.93
CA ASP A 501 -28.39 -26.87 -9.70
C ASP A 501 -27.71 -28.18 -10.18
N MET A 502 -27.01 -28.13 -11.33
CA MET A 502 -26.20 -29.25 -11.83
C MET A 502 -25.03 -29.57 -10.90
N ILE A 503 -24.29 -28.56 -10.45
CA ILE A 503 -23.15 -28.74 -9.53
C ILE A 503 -23.63 -29.38 -8.21
N ASP A 504 -24.77 -28.96 -7.67
CA ASP A 504 -25.34 -29.52 -6.45
C ASP A 504 -25.77 -30.98 -6.62
N GLN A 505 -26.17 -31.40 -7.82
CA GLN A 505 -26.44 -32.80 -8.14
C GLN A 505 -25.15 -33.62 -8.23
N GLU A 506 -24.15 -33.13 -8.97
CA GLU A 506 -22.85 -33.79 -9.11
C GLU A 506 -22.15 -33.96 -7.76
N LEU A 507 -22.26 -32.98 -6.86
CA LEU A 507 -21.71 -33.07 -5.50
C LEU A 507 -22.32 -34.19 -4.66
N LYS A 508 -23.54 -34.65 -4.96
CA LYS A 508 -24.21 -35.76 -4.26
C LYS A 508 -23.89 -37.11 -4.88
N GLU A 509 -23.70 -37.17 -6.19
CA GLU A 509 -23.51 -38.40 -6.95
C GLU A 509 -22.04 -38.84 -7.03
N LEU A 510 -21.10 -37.89 -7.15
CA LEU A 510 -19.70 -38.21 -7.39
C LEU A 510 -18.95 -38.61 -6.09
N PRO A 511 -18.09 -39.66 -6.15
CA PRO A 511 -17.32 -40.10 -5.00
C PRO A 511 -16.27 -39.07 -4.58
N LEU A 512 -16.04 -38.97 -3.26
CA LEU A 512 -14.99 -38.12 -2.66
C LEU A 512 -13.66 -38.87 -2.61
N LEU A 513 -12.64 -38.33 -3.28
CA LEU A 513 -11.25 -38.81 -3.20
C LEU A 513 -10.45 -37.99 -2.19
N THR A 514 -9.88 -38.66 -1.20
CA THR A 514 -8.99 -38.07 -0.18
C THR A 514 -7.51 -38.32 -0.44
N SER A 515 -7.20 -39.27 -1.32
CA SER A 515 -5.86 -39.57 -1.80
C SER A 515 -5.94 -40.09 -3.24
N PHE A 516 -4.92 -39.82 -4.05
CA PHE A 516 -4.68 -40.65 -5.24
C PHE A 516 -4.03 -41.93 -4.71
N ASN A 517 -4.80 -43.01 -4.52
CA ASN A 517 -4.33 -44.28 -3.94
C ASN A 517 -2.88 -44.57 -4.35
N VAL A 518 -1.95 -44.36 -3.41
CA VAL A 518 -0.55 -44.67 -3.65
C VAL A 518 -0.41 -46.15 -3.36
N LEU A 519 -0.53 -46.97 -4.40
CA LEU A 519 0.03 -48.32 -4.37
C LEU A 519 1.55 -48.16 -4.26
N TYR A 520 2.05 -47.99 -3.04
CA TYR A 520 3.46 -48.24 -2.74
C TYR A 520 3.64 -49.76 -2.80
N HIS A 521 4.16 -50.25 -3.92
CA HIS A 521 4.77 -51.57 -4.04
C HIS A 521 6.21 -51.40 -4.49
#